data_AF-A0A059F1U9-F1
#
_entry.id   AF-A0A059F1U9-F1
#
_cell.length_a   1.000
_cell.length_b   1.000
_cell.length_c   1.000
_cell.angle_alpha   90.00
_cell.angle_beta   90.00
_cell.angle_gamma   90.00
#
_symmetry.space_group_name_H-M   'P 1'
#
loop_
_entity.id
_entity.type
_entity.pdbx_description
1 polymer ?
#
loop_
_entity_poly.entity_id
_entity_poly.type
_entity_poly.pdbx_seq_one_letter_code
_entity_poly.pdbx_strand_id
1 'polypeptide(L)'
;MNLESTEEIIIKMNEKQILDYAMRLGIFKKEMSCSEFCKSMKLQKASRYVDGYAWRCTNKMCIKYQKRKSVRTYSKFEKMNTSLKTILKVIIKYCCGLSRKSILKSVELSKPCLSKILSILINEMIIDNQNLKK
;
A
#
# COMPACT_ATOMS: atom_id res chain seq x y z
N MET A 1 18.25 -13.22 2.04
CA MET A 1 17.83 -11.90 2.56
C MET A 1 17.42 -12.12 4.01
N ASN A 2 18.16 -11.60 4.99
CA ASN A 2 17.77 -11.72 6.40
C ASN A 2 16.54 -10.83 6.64
N LEU A 3 15.42 -11.37 7.13
CA LEU A 3 14.20 -10.59 7.34
C LEU A 3 14.37 -9.46 8.38
N GLU A 4 15.28 -9.61 9.35
CA GLU A 4 15.61 -8.54 10.31
C GLU A 4 16.26 -7.33 9.60
N SER A 5 17.15 -7.58 8.64
CA SER A 5 17.73 -6.52 7.80
C SER A 5 16.67 -5.81 6.94
N THR A 6 15.59 -6.51 6.56
CA THR A 6 14.48 -5.93 5.80
C THR A 6 13.62 -5.01 6.65
N GLU A 7 13.37 -5.34 7.92
CA GLU A 7 12.61 -4.47 8.82
C GLU A 7 13.34 -3.13 9.03
N GLU A 8 14.66 -3.17 9.25
CA GLU A 8 15.47 -1.97 9.42
C GLU A 8 15.45 -1.06 8.19
N ILE A 9 15.52 -1.64 6.98
CA ILE A 9 15.42 -0.88 5.73
C ILE A 9 14.07 -0.16 5.66
N ILE A 10 12.96 -0.87 5.90
CA ILE A 10 11.62 -0.27 5.83
C ILE A 10 11.44 0.82 6.90
N ILE A 11 12.03 0.64 8.10
CA ILE A 11 12.02 1.67 9.15
C ILE A 11 12.71 2.95 8.69
N LYS A 12 13.81 2.85 7.94
CA LYS A 12 14.57 4.01 7.45
C LYS A 12 13.95 4.69 6.23
N MET A 13 13.07 4.01 5.49
CA MET A 13 12.42 4.59 4.31
C MET A 13 11.40 5.66 4.67
N ASN A 14 11.40 6.74 3.88
CA ASN A 14 10.36 7.76 3.89
C ASN A 14 9.14 7.34 3.04
N GLU A 15 8.05 8.10 3.15
CA GLU A 15 6.78 7.80 2.46
C GLU A 15 6.93 7.66 0.95
N LYS A 16 7.76 8.51 0.33
CA LYS A 16 8.00 8.47 -1.12
C LYS A 16 8.75 7.22 -1.53
N GLN A 17 9.79 6.85 -0.80
CA GLN A 17 10.54 5.62 -1.04
C GLN A 17 9.65 4.38 -0.89
N ILE A 18 8.76 4.35 0.11
CA ILE A 18 7.81 3.26 0.32
C ILE A 18 6.81 3.18 -0.84
N LEU A 19 6.28 4.33 -1.27
CA LEU A 19 5.38 4.42 -2.41
C LEU A 19 6.03 3.93 -3.70
N ASP A 20 7.24 4.39 -4.00
CA ASP A 20 7.99 4.02 -5.20
C ASP A 20 8.31 2.51 -5.18
N TYR A 21 8.64 1.97 -4.00
CA TYR A 21 8.83 0.53 -3.82
C TYR A 21 7.56 -0.27 -4.12
N ALA A 22 6.40 0.14 -3.58
CA ALA A 22 5.13 -0.52 -3.84
C ALA A 22 4.68 -0.44 -5.31
N MET A 23 4.94 0.69 -5.96
CA MET A 23 4.70 0.85 -7.39
C MET A 23 5.62 -0.06 -8.23
N ARG A 24 6.89 -0.17 -7.86
CA ARG A 24 7.85 -1.05 -8.54
C ARG A 24 7.45 -2.52 -8.45
N LEU A 25 6.95 -2.96 -7.29
CA LEU A 25 6.43 -4.31 -7.07
C LEU A 25 5.05 -4.56 -7.70
N GLY A 26 4.41 -3.56 -8.29
CA GLY A 26 3.07 -3.69 -8.87
C GLY A 26 1.94 -3.75 -7.84
N ILE A 27 2.23 -3.54 -6.56
CA ILE A 27 1.22 -3.46 -5.48
C ILE A 27 0.29 -2.25 -5.72
N PHE A 28 0.89 -1.11 -6.09
CA PHE A 28 0.18 0.07 -6.56
C PHE A 28 0.47 0.33 -8.03
N LYS A 29 -0.49 0.93 -8.73
CA LYS A 29 -0.30 1.31 -10.12
C LYS A 29 0.77 2.41 -10.21
N LYS A 30 1.66 2.30 -11.20
CA LYS A 30 2.68 3.32 -11.55
C LYS A 30 2.07 4.54 -12.24
N GLU A 31 0.88 4.39 -12.80
CA GLU A 31 0.17 5.41 -13.56
C GLU A 31 -1.33 5.33 -13.26
N MET A 32 -2.05 6.43 -13.47
CA MET A 32 -3.48 6.48 -13.20
C MET A 32 -4.19 7.33 -14.26
N SER A 33 -5.27 6.80 -14.79
CA SER A 33 -6.17 7.54 -15.68
C SER A 33 -7.34 8.15 -14.90
N CYS A 34 -7.75 9.34 -15.32
CA CYS A 34 -8.85 10.07 -14.70
C CYS A 34 -10.21 9.58 -15.25
N SER A 35 -10.31 9.54 -16.58
CA SER A 35 -11.42 9.08 -17.41
C SER A 35 -10.93 8.77 -18.82
N GLU A 36 -11.78 8.24 -19.70
CA GLU A 36 -11.44 8.00 -21.12
C GLU A 36 -10.89 9.25 -21.82
N PHE A 37 -11.49 10.42 -21.53
CA PHE A 37 -11.06 11.73 -22.05
C PHE A 37 -9.81 12.31 -21.38
N CYS A 38 -9.39 11.78 -20.22
CA CYS A 38 -8.25 12.27 -19.47
C CYS A 38 -7.38 11.08 -19.04
N LYS A 39 -6.50 10.69 -19.95
CA LYS A 39 -5.73 9.44 -19.88
C LYS A 39 -4.68 9.40 -18.77
N SER A 40 -4.21 10.55 -18.27
CA SER A 40 -3.15 10.59 -17.26
C SER A 40 -3.42 11.60 -16.14
N MET A 41 -3.18 11.16 -14.91
CA MET A 41 -3.18 11.96 -13.69
C MET A 41 -1.74 12.11 -13.19
N LYS A 42 -1.43 13.25 -12.58
CA LYS A 42 -0.11 13.53 -12.01
C LYS A 42 -0.04 13.07 -10.55
N LEU A 43 1.01 12.34 -10.17
CA LEU A 43 1.29 12.03 -8.77
C LEU A 43 1.76 13.30 -8.04
N GLN A 44 1.12 13.66 -6.93
CA GLN A 44 1.47 14.85 -6.15
C GLN A 44 1.41 14.59 -4.65
N LYS A 45 2.20 15.35 -3.87
CA LYS A 45 2.09 15.38 -2.41
C LYS A 45 0.68 15.80 -2.00
N ALA A 46 0.12 15.08 -1.04
CA ALA A 46 -1.22 15.29 -0.50
C ALA A 46 -1.26 14.76 0.95
N SER A 47 -0.92 15.61 1.92
CA SER A 47 -0.80 15.25 3.34
C SER A 47 -2.07 14.69 3.98
N ARG A 48 -3.24 14.97 3.40
CA ARG A 48 -4.53 14.40 3.87
C ARG A 48 -4.69 12.91 3.54
N TYR A 49 -3.87 12.37 2.65
CA TYR A 49 -3.90 10.95 2.29
C TYR A 49 -2.90 10.18 3.14
N VAL A 50 -3.26 8.96 3.52
CA VAL A 50 -2.50 8.11 4.44
C VAL A 50 -1.05 7.83 3.99
N ASP A 51 -0.79 7.84 2.67
CA ASP A 51 0.55 7.61 2.10
C ASP A 51 1.25 8.92 1.70
N GLY A 52 0.71 10.09 2.06
CA GLY A 52 1.31 11.40 1.76
C GLY A 52 1.23 11.83 0.28
N TYR A 53 0.71 10.99 -0.61
CA TYR A 53 0.58 11.25 -2.04
C TYR A 53 -0.79 10.85 -2.59
N ALA A 54 -1.20 11.50 -3.68
CA ALA A 54 -2.41 11.19 -4.42
C ALA A 54 -2.22 11.47 -5.91
N TRP A 55 -3.00 10.78 -6.74
CA TRP A 55 -3.14 11.09 -8.17
C TRP A 55 -4.05 12.30 -8.32
N ARG A 56 -3.63 13.32 -9.07
CA ARG A 56 -4.41 14.54 -9.31
C ARG A 56 -4.65 14.76 -10.80
N CYS A 57 -5.90 15.03 -11.16
CA CYS A 57 -6.22 15.43 -12.52
C CYS A 57 -5.71 16.86 -12.77
N THR A 58 -4.89 17.03 -13.82
CA THR A 58 -4.32 18.32 -14.22
C THR A 58 -4.91 18.87 -15.51
N ASN A 59 -5.78 18.12 -16.19
CA ASN A 59 -6.44 18.58 -17.41
C ASN A 59 -7.58 19.56 -17.08
N LYS A 60 -7.42 20.83 -17.46
CA LYS A 60 -8.41 21.90 -17.24
C LYS A 60 -9.74 21.65 -17.95
N MET A 61 -9.74 20.89 -19.06
CA MET A 61 -10.95 20.56 -19.82
C MET A 61 -11.72 19.36 -19.23
N CYS A 62 -11.16 18.69 -18.21
CA CYS A 62 -11.81 17.56 -17.59
C CYS A 62 -12.80 18.02 -16.50
N ILE A 63 -14.02 17.47 -16.47
CA ILE A 63 -14.99 17.69 -15.37
C ILE A 63 -14.45 17.27 -13.99
N LYS A 64 -13.40 16.44 -13.96
CA LYS A 64 -12.69 16.03 -12.74
C LYS A 64 -11.40 16.81 -12.52
N TYR A 65 -11.18 17.95 -13.18
CA TYR A 65 -10.03 18.82 -12.97
C TYR A 65 -9.80 19.06 -11.48
N GLN A 66 -8.55 18.95 -11.03
CA GLN A 66 -8.12 19.11 -9.64
C GLN A 66 -8.63 18.03 -8.66
N LYS A 67 -9.54 17.13 -9.06
CA LYS A 67 -9.95 15.98 -8.24
C LYS A 67 -8.78 15.02 -8.06
N ARG A 68 -8.80 14.35 -6.91
CA ARG A 68 -7.77 13.41 -6.48
C ARG A 68 -8.29 11.98 -6.41
N LYS A 69 -7.43 11.01 -6.67
CA LYS A 69 -7.62 9.59 -6.37
C LYS A 69 -6.49 9.11 -5.45
N SER A 70 -6.80 8.18 -4.55
CA SER A 70 -5.78 7.57 -3.70
C SER A 70 -4.75 6.84 -4.56
N VAL A 71 -3.49 6.80 -4.14
CA VAL A 71 -2.47 5.94 -4.77
C VAL A 71 -2.83 4.45 -4.66
N ARG A 72 -3.69 4.11 -3.70
CA ARG A 72 -4.19 2.76 -3.45
C ARG A 72 -5.37 2.36 -4.33
N THR A 73 -5.93 3.26 -5.14
CA THR A 73 -7.11 2.95 -5.96
C THR A 73 -6.84 1.75 -6.86
N TYR A 74 -7.77 0.78 -6.87
CA TYR A 74 -7.66 -0.52 -7.53
C TYR A 74 -6.63 -1.51 -6.93
N SER A 75 -6.15 -1.26 -5.71
CA SER A 75 -5.34 -2.23 -4.95
C SER A 75 -6.15 -2.88 -3.82
N LYS A 76 -5.65 -4.01 -3.29
CA LYS A 76 -6.24 -4.65 -2.10
C LYS A 76 -6.22 -3.78 -0.85
N PHE A 77 -5.39 -2.73 -0.84
CA PHE A 77 -5.24 -1.78 0.27
C PHE A 77 -6.12 -0.54 0.15
N GLU A 78 -6.99 -0.43 -0.86
CA GLU A 78 -7.80 0.77 -1.14
C GLU A 78 -8.63 1.25 0.05
N LYS A 79 -9.24 0.32 0.79
CA LYS A 79 -10.11 0.62 1.96
C LYS A 79 -9.35 0.59 3.29
N MET A 80 -8.03 0.79 3.28
CA MET A 80 -7.21 0.80 4.48
C MET A 80 -6.74 2.21 4.83
N ASN A 81 -6.96 2.62 6.08
CA ASN A 81 -6.54 3.91 6.62
C ASN A 81 -5.21 3.82 7.40
N THR A 82 -4.50 2.70 7.27
CA THR A 82 -3.19 2.47 7.91
C THR A 82 -2.09 2.68 6.90
N SER A 83 -1.01 3.36 7.29
CA SER A 83 0.12 3.66 6.41
C SER A 83 0.74 2.38 5.85
N LEU A 84 1.23 2.45 4.60
CA LEU A 84 1.87 1.30 3.98
C LEU A 84 3.11 0.85 4.76
N LYS A 85 3.83 1.79 5.39
CA LYS A 85 4.94 1.49 6.31
C LYS A 85 4.51 0.56 7.44
N THR A 86 3.41 0.89 8.11
CA THR A 86 2.87 0.07 9.20
C THR A 86 2.38 -1.28 8.71
N ILE A 87 1.74 -1.33 7.54
CA ILE A 87 1.31 -2.59 6.91
C ILE A 87 2.52 -3.50 6.65
N LEU A 88 3.60 -2.97 6.07
CA LEU A 88 4.80 -3.73 5.78
C LEU A 88 5.49 -4.26 7.05
N LYS A 89 5.56 -3.45 8.12
CA LYS A 89 6.06 -3.90 9.43
C LYS A 89 5.27 -5.09 9.96
N VAL A 90 3.94 -5.03 9.89
CA VAL A 90 3.06 -6.13 10.33
C VAL A 90 3.34 -7.41 9.52
N ILE A 91 3.45 -7.29 8.20
CA ILE A 91 3.74 -8.43 7.31
C ILE A 91 5.08 -9.06 7.65
N ILE A 92 6.15 -8.27 7.78
CA ILE A 92 7.49 -8.79 8.12
C ILE A 92 7.46 -9.51 9.46
N LYS A 93 6.92 -8.88 10.51
CA LYS A 93 6.84 -9.52 11.84
C LYS A 93 6.05 -10.81 11.81
N TYR A 94 4.95 -10.86 11.06
CA TYR A 94 4.19 -12.09 10.87
C TYR A 94 4.99 -13.17 10.16
N CYS A 95 5.70 -12.83 9.09
CA CYS A 95 6.59 -13.75 8.36
C CYS A 95 7.77 -14.23 9.22
N CYS A 96 8.23 -13.45 10.19
CA CYS A 96 9.23 -13.86 11.19
C CYS A 96 8.65 -14.74 12.31
N GLY A 97 7.37 -15.14 12.24
CA GLY A 97 6.74 -16.03 13.21
C GLY A 97 6.26 -15.35 14.49
N LEU A 98 6.24 -14.02 14.56
CA LEU A 98 5.72 -13.34 15.74
C LEU A 98 4.22 -13.57 15.89
N SER A 99 3.78 -13.83 17.13
CA SER A 99 2.37 -13.98 17.44
C SER A 99 1.60 -12.67 17.21
N ARG A 100 0.31 -12.77 16.89
CA ARG A 100 -0.59 -11.59 16.74
C ARG A 100 -0.54 -10.67 17.97
N LYS A 101 -0.45 -11.23 19.18
CA LYS A 101 -0.34 -10.48 20.44
C LYS A 101 0.98 -9.70 20.51
N SER A 102 2.09 -10.29 20.06
CA SER A 102 3.40 -9.62 19.99
C SER A 102 3.41 -8.49 18.95
N ILE A 103 2.81 -8.72 17.78
CA ILE A 103 2.68 -7.70 16.72
C ILE A 103 1.88 -6.50 17.22
N LEU A 104 0.73 -6.72 17.88
CA LEU A 104 -0.09 -5.63 18.44
C LEU A 104 0.64 -4.81 19.52
N LYS A 105 1.56 -5.43 20.26
CA LYS A 105 2.37 -4.73 21.27
C LYS A 105 3.48 -3.88 20.64
N SER A 106 3.98 -4.28 19.47
CA SER A 106 5.09 -3.60 18.79
C SER A 106 4.64 -2.59 17.73
N VAL A 107 3.35 -2.58 17.38
CA VAL A 107 2.78 -1.70 16.36
C VAL A 107 1.49 -1.10 16.92
N GLU A 108 1.37 0.22 16.91
CA GLU A 108 0.15 0.95 17.31
C GLU A 108 -0.99 0.70 16.32
N LEU A 109 -1.78 -0.35 16.60
CA LEU A 109 -2.69 -0.97 15.66
C LEU A 109 -3.86 -1.61 16.41
N SER A 110 -5.08 -1.45 15.88
CA SER A 110 -6.25 -2.14 16.41
C SER A 110 -6.29 -3.61 15.97
N LYS A 111 -6.84 -4.49 16.81
CA LYS A 111 -7.04 -5.92 16.47
C LYS A 111 -7.75 -6.12 15.12
N PRO A 112 -8.85 -5.40 14.80
CA PRO A 112 -9.51 -5.55 13.51
C PRO A 112 -8.62 -5.17 12.33
N CYS A 113 -7.79 -4.14 12.49
CA CYS A 113 -6.87 -3.73 11.44
C CYS A 113 -5.76 -4.78 11.23
N LEU A 114 -5.22 -5.37 12.31
CA LEU A 114 -4.26 -6.48 12.20
C LEU A 114 -4.86 -7.64 11.39
N SER A 115 -6.07 -8.07 11.78
CA SER A 115 -6.76 -9.17 11.09
C SER A 115 -6.95 -8.86 9.61
N LYS A 116 -7.35 -7.64 9.25
CA LYS A 116 -7.52 -7.21 7.86
C LYS A 116 -6.21 -7.29 7.06
N ILE A 117 -5.08 -6.86 7.63
CA ILE A 117 -3.76 -6.95 6.98
C ILE A 117 -3.41 -8.42 6.72
N LEU A 118 -3.53 -9.27 7.74
CA LEU A 118 -3.18 -10.68 7.61
C LEU A 118 -4.10 -11.43 6.65
N SER A 119 -5.40 -11.11 6.62
CA SER A 119 -6.34 -11.69 5.65
C SER A 119 -5.96 -11.32 4.21
N ILE A 120 -5.54 -10.08 3.95
CA ILE A 120 -5.04 -9.69 2.62
C ILE A 120 -3.83 -10.55 2.25
N LEU A 121 -2.82 -10.64 3.14
CA LEU A 121 -1.61 -11.41 2.89
C LEU A 121 -1.91 -12.89 2.60
N ILE A 122 -2.69 -13.54 3.46
CA ILE A 122 -3.04 -14.96 3.32
C ILE A 122 -3.78 -15.22 2.01
N ASN A 123 -4.71 -14.34 1.63
CA ASN A 123 -5.44 -14.48 0.37
C ASN A 123 -4.52 -14.40 -0.85
N GLU A 124 -3.54 -13.50 -0.86
CA GLU A 124 -2.56 -13.43 -1.96
C GLU A 124 -1.70 -14.68 -2.01
N MET A 125 -1.25 -15.20 -0.87
CA MET A 125 -0.49 -16.47 -0.81
C MET A 125 -1.29 -17.65 -1.37
N ILE A 126 -2.60 -17.71 -1.10
CA ILE A 126 -3.49 -18.75 -1.64
C ILE A 126 -3.61 -18.62 -3.15
N ILE A 127 -3.84 -17.40 -3.67
CA ILE A 127 -3.95 -17.12 -5.11
C ILE A 127 -2.65 -17.50 -5.83
N ASP A 128 -1.49 -17.11 -5.28
CA ASP A 128 -0.19 -17.44 -5.85
C ASP A 128 0.04 -18.96 -5.91
N ASN A 129 -0.29 -19.68 -4.84
CA ASN A 129 -0.20 -21.15 -4.80
C ASN A 129 -1.12 -21.81 -5.85
N GLN A 130 -2.32 -21.27 -6.07
CA GLN A 130 -3.23 -21.75 -7.12
C GLN A 130 -2.68 -21.50 -8.52
N ASN A 131 -2.01 -20.37 -8.75
CA ASN A 131 -1.41 -20.05 -10.04
C ASN A 131 -0.17 -20.90 -10.34
N LEU A 132 0.58 -21.34 -9.32
CA LEU A 132 1.70 -22.27 -9.48
C LEU A 132 1.29 -23.70 -9.86
N LYS A 133 0.02 -24.06 -9.63
CA LYS A 133 -0.54 -25.39 -9.94
C LYS A 133 -1.18 -25.48 -11.34
N LYS A 134 -1.20 -24.38 -12.09
CA LYS A 134 -1.69 -24.31 -13.47
C LYS A 134 -0.51 -24.33 -14.43
#